data_AF-X1R0Q7-F1
#
_entry.id   AF-X1R0Q7-F1
#
_cell.length_a   1.000
_cell.length_b   1.000
_cell.length_c   1.000
_cell.angle_alpha   90.00
_cell.angle_beta   90.00
_cell.angle_gamma   90.00
#
_symmetry.space_group_name_H-M   'P 1'
#
loop_
_entity.id
_entity.type
_entity.pdbx_description
1 polymer ?
#
loop_
_entity_poly.entity_id
_entity_poly.type
_entity_poly.pdbx_seq_one_letter_code
_entity_poly.pdbx_strand_id
1 'polypeptide(L)' 'MDYEVDFKEIRGQQHVKRALEVASAGGHNVLLIGPPGAGKTMMARRLPTILP' A
#
# COMPACT_ATOMS: atom_id res chain seq x y z
N MET A 1 -5.04 6.89 -15.08
CA MET A 1 -5.86 5.71 -14.77
C MET A 1 -6.78 6.10 -13.64
N ASP A 2 -8.07 5.84 -13.75
CA ASP A 2 -8.99 6.05 -12.63
C ASP A 2 -9.01 4.76 -11.80
N TYR A 3 -8.65 4.85 -10.52
CA TYR A 3 -8.59 3.71 -9.62
C TYR A 3 -9.75 3.78 -8.64
N GLU A 4 -10.48 2.67 -8.46
CA GLU A 4 -11.62 2.60 -7.53
C GLU A 4 -11.22 2.78 -6.05
N VAL A 5 -9.92 2.67 -5.73
CA VAL A 5 -9.39 2.77 -4.37
C VAL A 5 -8.09 3.57 -4.38
N ASP A 6 -7.88 4.44 -3.37
CA ASP A 6 -6.69 5.29 -3.27
C ASP A 6 -5.91 4.99 -1.98
N PHE A 7 -4.58 4.96 -2.07
CA PHE A 7 -3.64 4.84 -0.96
C PHE A 7 -3.85 5.90 0.13
N LYS A 8 -4.30 7.11 -0.22
CA LYS A 8 -4.65 8.19 0.71
C LYS A 8 -5.77 7.82 1.68
N GLU A 9 -6.65 6.88 1.31
CA GLU A 9 -7.75 6.42 2.17
C GLU A 9 -7.28 5.56 3.35
N ILE A 10 -6.06 5.02 3.28
CA ILE A 10 -5.50 4.20 4.35
C ILE A 10 -5.30 5.09 5.58
N ARG A 11 -5.93 4.73 6.70
CA ARG A 11 -5.75 5.43 7.98
C ARG A 11 -4.76 4.70 8.88
N GLY A 12 -3.88 5.44 9.54
CA GLY A 12 -2.81 4.87 10.36
C GLY A 12 -1.74 4.14 9.54
N GLN A 13 -1.15 3.08 10.11
CA GLN A 13 -0.19 2.20 9.44
C GLN A 13 1.07 2.91 8.90
N GLN A 14 1.57 3.92 9.61
CA GLN A 14 2.66 4.81 9.16
C GLN A 14 3.90 4.05 8.68
N HIS A 15 4.31 3.02 9.43
CA HIS A 15 5.47 2.21 9.07
C HIS A 15 5.27 1.48 7.73
N VAL A 16 4.10 0.89 7.53
CA VAL A 16 3.77 0.18 6.30
C VAL A 16 3.65 1.16 5.14
N LYS A 17 3.01 2.32 5.36
CA LYS A 17 2.89 3.35 4.32
C LYS A 17 4.24 3.77 3.79
N ARG A 18 5.17 4.08 4.69
CA ARG A 18 6.53 4.46 4.31
C ARG A 18 7.25 3.36 3.54
N ALA A 19 7.12 2.10 3.97
CA ALA A 19 7.71 0.96 3.26
C ALA A 19 7.14 0.81 1.84
N LEU A 20 5.83 0.97 1.66
CA LEU A 20 5.16 0.87 0.36
C LEU A 20 5.53 2.03 -0.57
N GLU A 21 5.68 3.26 -0.05
CA GLU A 21 6.19 4.41 -0.80
C GLU A 21 7.60 4.15 -1.34
N VAL A 22 8.51 3.71 -0.47
CA VAL A 22 9.91 3.42 -0.84
C VAL A 22 9.98 2.27 -1.84
N ALA A 23 9.22 1.20 -1.62
CA ALA A 23 9.17 0.06 -2.55
C ALA A 23 8.62 0.47 -3.92
N SER A 24 7.55 1.25 -3.96
CA SER A 24 6.93 1.71 -5.20
C SER A 24 7.87 2.63 -5.98
N ALA A 25 8.48 3.62 -5.31
CA ALA A 25 9.44 4.53 -5.93
C ALA A 25 10.68 3.79 -6.49
N GLY A 26 11.09 2.69 -5.86
CA GLY A 26 12.21 1.86 -6.32
C GLY A 26 11.85 0.73 -7.29
N GLY A 27 10.57 0.51 -7.61
CA GLY A 27 10.13 -0.62 -8.43
C GLY A 27 10.36 -1.99 -7.79
N HIS A 28 10.30 -2.09 -6.46
CA HIS A 28 10.52 -3.32 -5.71
C HIS A 28 9.25 -4.16 -5.52
N ASN A 29 9.41 -5.48 -5.43
CA ASN A 29 8.35 -6.39 -4.99
C ASN A 29 8.09 -6.22 -3.48
N VAL A 30 6.84 -6.44 -3.06
CA VAL A 30 6.42 -6.30 -1.66
C VAL A 30 5.78 -7.59 -1.15
N LEU A 31 6.15 -8.01 0.05
CA LEU A 31 5.48 -9.06 0.82
C LEU A 31 4.86 -8.45 2.09
N LEU A 32 3.55 -8.62 2.28
CA LEU A 32 2.83 -8.13 3.46
C LEU A 32 2.56 -9.29 4.44
N ILE A 33 3.09 -9.18 5.67
CA ILE A 33 2.96 -10.20 6.72
C ILE A 33 2.20 -9.62 7.92
N GLY A 34 1.29 -10.41 8.50
CA GLY A 34 0.55 -10.02 9.71
C GLY A 34 -0.71 -10.87 9.94
N PRO A 35 -1.40 -10.69 11.09
CA PRO A 35 -2.59 -11.46 11.45
C PRO A 35 -3.77 -11.21 10.48
N PRO A 36 -4.77 -12.11 10.42
CA PRO A 36 -6.00 -11.86 9.67
C PRO A 36 -6.66 -10.54 10.13
N GLY A 37 -7.30 -9.81 9.21
CA GLY A 37 -7.91 -8.50 9.52
C GLY A 37 -6.97 -7.31 9.58
N ALA A 38 -5.64 -7.48 9.51
CA ALA A 38 -4.67 -6.38 9.57
C ALA A 38 -4.65 -5.41 8.36
N GLY A 39 -5.54 -5.60 7.38
CA GLY A 39 -5.64 -4.70 6.22
C GLY A 39 -4.66 -4.97 5.07
N LYS A 40 -3.98 -6.14 5.04
CA LYS A 40 -3.00 -6.50 3.99
C LYS A 40 -3.57 -6.40 2.57
N THR A 41 -4.72 -7.05 2.31
CA THR A 41 -5.38 -7.01 0.99
C THR A 41 -5.83 -5.59 0.63
N MET A 42 -6.25 -4.82 1.62
CA MET A 42 -6.69 -3.43 1.46
C MET A 42 -5.51 -2.54 1.01
N MET A 43 -4.32 -2.73 1.58
CA MET A 43 -3.09 -2.03 1.19
C MET A 43 -2.59 -2.47 -0.20
N ALA A 44 -2.54 -3.77 -0.46
CA ALA A 44 -2.04 -4.31 -1.73
C ALA A 44 -2.82 -3.78 -2.94
N ARG A 45 -4.16 -3.69 -2.83
CA ARG A 45 -5.02 -3.13 -3.90
C ARG A 45 -4.77 -1.65 -4.20
N ARG A 46 -4.26 -0.89 -3.22
CA ARG A 46 -3.99 0.55 -3.33
C ARG A 46 -2.56 0.86 -3.76
N LEU A 47 -1.67 -0.14 -3.80
CA LEU A 47 -0.27 0.03 -4.22
C LEU A 47 -0.11 0.76 -5.57
N PRO A 48 -0.91 0.47 -6.63
CA PRO A 48 -0.78 1.16 -7.92
C PRO A 48 -1.07 2.67 -7.88
N THR A 49 -1.72 3.15 -6.81
CA THR A 49 -2.12 4.57 -6.66
C THR A 49 -1.08 5.43 -5.94
N ILE A 50 0.05 4.84 -5.54
CA ILE A 50 1.12 5.54 -4.82
C ILE A 50 1.91 6.49 -5.73
N LEU A 51 2.11 6.10 -6.99
CA LEU A 51 2.84 6.89 -7.98
C LEU A 51 1.86 7.58 -8.95
N PRO A 52 2.19 8.79 -9.45
CA PRO A 52 1.37 9.50 -10.44
C PRO A 52 1.29 8.79 -11.80
#